data_AF-A0A0V1IIF3-F1
#
_entry.id   AF-A0A0V1IIF3-F1
#
_cell.length_a   1.000
_cell.length_b   1.000
_cell.length_c   1.000
_cell.angle_alpha   90.00
_cell.angle_beta   90.00
_cell.angle_gamma   90.00
#
_symmetry.space_group_name_H-M   'P 1'
#
loop_
_entity.id
_entity.type
_entity.pdbx_description
1 polymer ?
#
loop_
_entity_poly.entity_id
_entity_poly.type
_entity_poly.pdbx_seq_one_letter_code
_entity_poly.pdbx_strand_id
1 'polypeptide(L)'
;MPPTSDKKLTVDAIDQAKINIEEINIIVKQQLENVIGSQPYQRNLVGQWNTAIAENVVNQLSQANKLYKIMVNSVLMEKHGSGLHVVSATYWDTNADKSVSVRWESKSVFCHVQIYFCAI
;
A
#
# COMPACT_ATOMS: atom_id res chain seq x y z
N MET A 1 6.77 42.55 15.06
CA MET A 1 7.41 42.61 13.73
C MET A 1 7.86 41.19 13.39
N PRO A 2 7.45 40.63 12.25
CA PRO A 2 7.53 39.20 11.98
C PRO A 2 8.97 38.79 11.60
N PRO A 3 9.41 37.55 11.87
CA PRO A 3 10.51 36.98 11.14
C PRO A 3 10.01 36.58 9.75
N THR A 4 10.45 37.34 8.75
CA THR A 4 10.24 37.08 7.32
C THR A 4 11.37 36.18 6.81
N SER A 5 11.00 35.13 6.07
CA SER A 5 11.69 34.62 4.86
C SER A 5 12.35 33.23 4.82
N ASP A 6 12.36 32.40 5.88
CA ASP A 6 13.00 31.06 5.77
C ASP A 6 12.01 29.87 5.67
N LYS A 7 10.71 30.09 5.83
CA LYS A 7 9.69 29.02 5.74
C LYS A 7 9.09 28.80 4.35
N LYS A 8 9.55 29.52 3.32
CA LYS A 8 9.01 29.36 1.95
C LYS A 8 9.73 28.32 1.10
N LEU A 9 10.99 27.95 1.39
CA LEU A 9 11.70 26.98 0.55
C LEU A 9 11.38 25.50 0.85
N THR A 10 10.80 25.18 2.00
CA THR A 10 10.47 23.79 2.36
C THR A 10 9.04 23.38 2.05
N VAL A 11 8.14 24.32 1.79
CA VAL A 11 6.73 24.04 1.52
C VAL A 11 6.51 23.66 0.05
N ASP A 12 7.29 24.25 -0.87
CA ASP A 12 7.10 24.08 -2.30
C ASP A 12 7.59 22.71 -2.83
N ALA A 13 8.50 22.03 -2.11
CA ALA A 13 8.99 20.69 -2.48
C ALA A 13 8.10 19.55 -1.98
N ILE A 14 7.28 19.79 -0.94
CA ILE A 14 6.38 18.78 -0.36
C ILE A 14 5.05 18.75 -1.12
N ASP A 15 4.66 19.87 -1.76
CA ASP A 15 3.40 19.99 -2.49
C ASP A 15 3.37 19.24 -3.84
N GLN A 16 4.50 18.68 -4.31
CA GLN A 16 4.60 18.02 -5.62
C GLN A 16 4.62 16.49 -5.62
N ALA A 17 4.71 15.81 -4.47
CA ALA A 17 4.60 14.35 -4.40
C ALA A 17 3.24 13.93 -3.84
N LYS A 18 2.15 14.39 -4.47
CA LYS A 18 0.80 14.04 -4.03
C LYS A 18 0.56 12.54 -4.24
N ILE A 19 0.55 11.77 -3.15
CA ILE A 19 0.21 10.35 -3.15
C ILE A 19 -1.20 10.18 -3.71
N ASN A 20 -1.30 9.66 -4.94
CA ASN A 20 -2.58 9.42 -5.60
C ASN A 20 -3.15 8.05 -5.18
N ILE A 21 -4.10 8.08 -4.24
CA ILE A 21 -4.72 6.88 -3.67
C ILE A 21 -5.42 6.04 -4.75
N GLU A 22 -6.02 6.66 -5.76
CA GLU A 22 -6.74 5.95 -6.82
C GLU A 22 -5.78 5.16 -7.72
N GLU A 23 -4.67 5.77 -8.10
CA GLU A 23 -3.61 5.12 -8.87
C GLU A 23 -2.98 3.95 -8.11
N ILE A 24 -2.73 4.12 -6.81
CA ILE A 24 -2.23 3.04 -5.94
C ILE A 24 -3.24 1.89 -5.89
N ASN A 25 -4.53 2.18 -5.77
CA ASN A 25 -5.57 1.14 -5.78
C ASN A 25 -5.57 0.35 -7.10
N ILE A 26 -5.41 1.02 -8.23
CA ILE A 26 -5.34 0.38 -9.56
C ILE A 26 -4.11 -0.52 -9.65
N ILE A 27 -2.93 0.00 -9.27
CA ILE A 27 -1.67 -0.74 -9.27
C ILE A 27 -1.78 -2.01 -8.42
N VAL A 28 -2.24 -1.89 -7.18
CA VAL A 28 -2.33 -3.01 -6.25
C VAL A 28 -3.33 -4.05 -6.75
N LYS A 29 -4.50 -3.64 -7.25
CA LYS A 29 -5.49 -4.58 -7.81
C LYS A 29 -4.96 -5.30 -9.04
N GLN A 30 -4.20 -4.63 -9.91
CA GLN A 30 -3.55 -5.27 -11.05
C GLN A 30 -2.52 -6.32 -10.60
N GLN A 31 -1.70 -6.01 -9.61
CA GLN A 31 -0.73 -6.98 -9.07
C GLN A 31 -1.42 -8.19 -8.43
N LEU A 32 -2.52 -7.97 -7.71
CA LEU A 32 -3.33 -9.06 -7.14
C LEU A 32 -3.94 -9.93 -8.23
N GLU A 33 -4.51 -9.33 -9.28
CA GLU A 33 -5.08 -10.07 -10.40
C GLU A 33 -4.02 -10.91 -11.13
N ASN A 34 -2.82 -10.35 -11.32
CA ASN A 34 -1.71 -11.02 -11.99
C ASN A 34 -1.19 -12.26 -11.22
N VAL A 35 -1.16 -12.19 -9.88
CA VAL A 35 -0.60 -13.27 -9.05
C VAL A 35 -1.64 -14.32 -8.70
N ILE A 36 -2.86 -13.90 -8.32
CA ILE A 36 -3.89 -14.78 -7.73
C ILE A 36 -5.26 -14.72 -8.41
N GLY A 37 -5.47 -13.88 -9.44
CA GLY A 37 -6.78 -13.64 -10.04
C GLY A 37 -7.44 -14.88 -10.64
N SER A 38 -6.68 -15.68 -11.39
CA SER A 38 -7.16 -16.90 -12.06
C SER A 38 -6.93 -18.19 -11.26
N GLN A 39 -6.28 -18.11 -10.10
CA GLN A 39 -5.87 -19.28 -9.32
C GLN A 39 -6.89 -19.61 -8.22
N PRO A 40 -7.33 -20.88 -8.07
CA PRO A 40 -8.05 -21.30 -6.88
C PRO A 40 -7.12 -21.24 -5.67
N TYR A 41 -7.67 -21.09 -4.46
CA TYR A 41 -6.88 -21.11 -3.23
C TYR A 41 -6.05 -22.40 -3.11
N GLN A 42 -4.73 -22.25 -2.94
CA GLN A 42 -3.80 -23.34 -2.71
C GLN A 42 -2.88 -23.00 -1.55
N ARG A 43 -3.11 -23.62 -0.38
CA ARG A 43 -2.36 -23.37 0.85
C ARG A 43 -0.84 -23.37 0.66
N ASN A 44 -0.32 -24.28 -0.16
CA ASN A 44 1.12 -24.43 -0.39
C ASN A 44 1.73 -23.25 -1.16
N LEU A 45 0.93 -22.51 -1.94
CA LEU A 45 1.39 -21.37 -2.73
C LEU A 45 1.14 -20.03 -2.05
N VAL A 46 0.30 -19.96 -1.00
CA VAL A 46 -0.06 -18.71 -0.33
C VAL A 46 1.17 -17.92 0.13
N GLY A 47 2.20 -18.59 0.66
CA GLY A 47 3.43 -17.93 1.08
C GLY A 47 4.15 -17.26 -0.10
N GLN A 48 4.27 -17.97 -1.22
CA GLN A 48 4.88 -17.44 -2.44
C GLN A 48 4.07 -16.28 -3.04
N TRP A 49 2.74 -16.40 -3.08
CA TRP A 49 1.86 -15.33 -3.55
C TRP A 49 2.00 -14.09 -2.68
N ASN A 50 2.01 -14.26 -1.36
CA ASN A 50 2.14 -13.15 -0.42
C ASN A 50 3.46 -12.38 -0.63
N THR A 51 4.58 -13.09 -0.76
CA THR A 51 5.88 -12.49 -1.06
C THR A 51 5.86 -11.78 -2.42
N ALA A 52 5.36 -12.43 -3.46
CA ALA A 52 5.31 -11.85 -4.80
C ALA A 52 4.45 -10.58 -4.85
N ILE A 53 3.30 -10.57 -4.18
CA ILE A 53 2.41 -9.39 -4.09
C ILE A 53 3.14 -8.25 -3.38
N ALA A 54 3.73 -8.50 -2.21
CA ALA A 54 4.42 -7.48 -1.44
C ALA A 54 5.61 -6.89 -2.22
N GLU A 55 6.44 -7.72 -2.83
CA GLU A 55 7.60 -7.30 -3.63
C GLU A 55 7.18 -6.50 -4.87
N ASN A 56 6.19 -6.99 -5.64
CA ASN A 56 5.73 -6.30 -6.85
C ASN A 56 5.16 -4.93 -6.53
N VAL A 57 4.35 -4.82 -5.46
CA VAL A 57 3.76 -3.55 -5.04
C VAL A 57 4.84 -2.58 -4.56
N VAL A 58 5.79 -3.02 -3.73
CA VAL A 58 6.91 -2.17 -3.28
C VAL A 58 7.73 -1.68 -4.47
N ASN A 59 8.14 -2.59 -5.36
CA ASN A 59 8.99 -2.27 -6.51
C ASN A 59 8.34 -1.28 -7.48
N GLN A 60 7.03 -1.38 -7.68
CA GLN A 60 6.31 -0.46 -8.57
C GLN A 60 6.12 0.91 -7.92
N LEU A 61 5.76 0.96 -6.63
CA LEU A 61 5.53 2.22 -5.92
C LEU A 61 6.84 2.97 -5.61
N SER A 62 7.94 2.27 -5.33
CA SER A 62 9.22 2.90 -5.02
C SER A 62 9.82 3.68 -6.20
N GLN A 63 9.46 3.31 -7.44
CA GLN A 63 9.92 4.01 -8.64
C GLN A 63 9.29 5.40 -8.79
N ALA A 64 8.00 5.51 -8.45
CA ALA A 64 7.24 6.75 -8.52
C ALA A 64 7.41 7.63 -7.26
N ASN A 65 7.65 7.02 -6.10
CA ASN A 65 7.59 7.69 -4.79
C ASN A 65 8.95 7.70 -4.08
N LYS A 66 9.99 8.23 -4.73
CA LYS A 66 11.38 8.21 -4.24
C LYS A 66 11.61 8.95 -2.91
N LEU A 67 10.71 9.86 -2.54
CA LEU A 67 10.79 10.65 -1.30
C LEU A 67 10.18 9.92 -0.08
N TYR A 68 9.75 8.68 -0.24
CA TYR A 68 9.05 7.92 0.79
C TYR A 68 9.75 6.59 1.07
N LYS A 69 9.80 6.21 2.36
CA LYS A 69 9.96 4.82 2.78
C LYS A 69 8.60 4.14 2.67
N ILE A 70 8.55 3.04 1.93
CA ILE A 70 7.31 2.32 1.64
C ILE A 70 7.32 0.98 2.38
N MET A 71 6.24 0.71 3.12
CA MET A 71 5.99 -0.58 3.75
C MET A 71 4.69 -1.16 3.23
N VAL A 72 4.69 -2.44 2.88
CA VAL A 72 3.51 -3.16 2.38
C VAL A 72 3.28 -4.38 3.27
N ASN A 73 2.07 -4.50 3.79
CA ASN A 73 1.60 -5.65 4.54
C ASN A 73 0.40 -6.25 3.80
N SER A 74 0.49 -7.52 3.43
CA SER A 74 -0.60 -8.24 2.77
C SER A 74 -1.07 -9.41 3.62
N VAL A 75 -2.38 -9.60 3.68
CA VAL A 75 -3.07 -10.67 4.38
C VAL A 75 -3.91 -11.43 3.36
N LEU A 76 -3.63 -12.73 3.20
CA LEU A 76 -4.37 -13.63 2.32
C LEU A 76 -5.14 -14.65 3.16
N MET A 77 -6.39 -14.90 2.79
CA MET A 77 -7.29 -15.78 3.51
C MET A 77 -8.18 -16.58 2.56
N GLU A 78 -8.45 -17.85 2.87
CA GLU A 78 -9.42 -18.65 2.14
C GLU A 78 -10.86 -18.20 2.45
N LYS A 79 -11.68 -18.03 1.42
CA LYS A 79 -13.10 -17.69 1.57
C LYS A 79 -13.91 -18.95 1.89
N HIS A 80 -14.02 -19.25 3.18
CA HIS A 80 -14.81 -20.37 3.70
C HIS A 80 -15.71 -19.95 4.88
N GLY A 81 -16.39 -18.81 4.75
CA GLY A 81 -17.33 -18.31 5.78
C GLY A 81 -16.68 -17.84 7.09
N SER A 82 -15.36 -17.69 7.13
CA SER A 82 -14.63 -17.20 8.30
C SER A 82 -14.58 -15.66 8.33
N GLY A 83 -14.64 -15.08 9.52
CA GLY A 83 -14.52 -13.64 9.74
C GLY A 83 -13.06 -13.17 9.77
N LEU A 84 -12.83 -11.92 9.34
CA LEU A 84 -11.52 -11.27 9.39
C LEU A 84 -11.68 -9.83 9.86
N HIS A 85 -10.89 -9.44 10.86
CA HIS A 85 -10.81 -8.06 11.35
C HIS A 85 -9.35 -7.59 11.26
N VAL A 86 -9.10 -6.55 10.46
CA VAL A 86 -7.77 -5.95 10.30
C VAL A 86 -7.82 -4.55 10.87
N VAL A 87 -6.91 -4.26 11.81
CA VAL A 87 -6.74 -2.94 12.42
C VAL A 87 -5.28 -2.56 12.29
N SER A 88 -5.02 -1.29 12.02
CA SER A 88 -3.68 -0.73 12.15
C SER A 88 -3.72 0.57 12.91
N ALA A 89 -2.65 0.84 13.64
CA ALA A 89 -2.43 2.08 14.37
C ALA A 89 -1.04 2.60 13.99
N THR A 90 -0.92 3.91 13.80
CA THR A 90 0.33 4.55 13.39
C THR A 90 0.62 5.76 14.27
N TYR A 91 1.90 6.07 14.42
CA TYR A 91 2.37 7.27 15.12
C TYR A 91 3.36 7.99 14.21
N TRP A 92 2.90 9.05 13.55
CA TRP A 92 3.57 9.68 12.42
C TRP A 92 3.01 11.09 12.11
N ASP A 93 3.61 11.82 11.16
CA ASP A 93 3.14 13.14 10.74
C ASP A 93 1.93 13.01 9.81
N THR A 94 0.78 13.55 10.22
CA THR A 94 -0.48 13.48 9.47
C THR A 94 -0.46 14.21 8.12
N ASN A 95 0.48 15.15 7.95
CA ASN A 95 0.63 15.93 6.73
C ASN A 95 1.56 15.22 5.74
N ALA A 96 2.70 14.73 6.21
CA ALA A 96 3.72 14.12 5.37
C ALA A 96 3.47 12.64 5.08
N ASP A 97 2.97 11.89 6.07
CA ASP A 97 2.82 10.44 6.00
C ASP A 97 1.39 10.02 5.61
N LYS A 98 1.27 8.89 4.92
CA LYS A 98 -0.02 8.35 4.46
C LYS A 98 -0.09 6.84 4.51
N SER A 99 -1.30 6.33 4.78
CA SER A 99 -1.64 4.91 4.67
C SER A 99 -2.68 4.71 3.57
N VAL A 100 -2.56 3.62 2.80
CA VAL A 100 -3.56 3.19 1.82
C VAL A 100 -3.95 1.76 2.09
N SER A 101 -5.26 1.51 2.13
CA SER A 101 -5.82 0.18 2.37
C SER A 101 -6.55 -0.28 1.13
N VAL A 102 -6.20 -1.46 0.62
CA VAL A 102 -6.77 -2.05 -0.59
C VAL A 102 -7.34 -3.42 -0.26
N ARG A 103 -8.63 -3.60 -0.58
CA ARG A 103 -9.35 -4.87 -0.45
C ARG A 103 -9.57 -5.47 -1.84
N TRP A 104 -9.28 -6.76 -1.98
CA TRP A 104 -9.51 -7.53 -3.19
C TRP A 104 -10.05 -8.91 -2.85
N GLU A 105 -10.89 -9.45 -3.74
CA GLU A 105 -11.52 -10.74 -3.53
C GLU A 105 -11.67 -11.49 -4.84
N SER A 106 -11.40 -12.80 -4.80
CA SER A 106 -11.83 -13.75 -5.83
C SER A 106 -12.96 -14.64 -5.33
N LYS A 107 -13.28 -15.66 -6.12
CA LYS A 107 -14.24 -16.71 -5.74
C LYS A 107 -13.79 -17.50 -4.50
N SER A 108 -12.48 -17.68 -4.30
CA SER A 108 -11.94 -18.55 -3.25
C SER A 108 -10.96 -17.86 -2.29
N VAL A 109 -10.46 -16.68 -2.63
CA VAL A 109 -9.43 -15.97 -1.86
C VAL A 109 -9.91 -14.56 -1.50
N PHE A 110 -9.64 -14.18 -0.26
CA PHE A 110 -9.72 -12.82 0.22
C PHE A 110 -8.30 -12.27 0.39
N CYS A 111 -8.04 -11.06 -0.11
CA CYS A 111 -6.77 -10.38 0.10
C CYS A 111 -6.98 -8.94 0.60
N HIS A 112 -6.24 -8.58 1.62
CA HIS A 112 -6.14 -7.22 2.13
C HIS A 112 -4.69 -6.77 2.07
N VAL A 113 -4.44 -5.62 1.45
CA VAL A 113 -3.11 -5.03 1.34
C VAL A 113 -3.14 -3.66 1.99
N GLN A 114 -2.27 -3.47 2.98
CA GLN A 114 -2.09 -2.24 3.71
C GLN A 114 -0.71 -1.67 3.38
N ILE A 115 -0.70 -0.44 2.88
CA ILE A 115 0.50 0.26 2.44
C ILE A 115 0.70 1.47 3.35
N TYR A 116 1.95 1.72 3.71
CA TYR A 116 2.37 2.88 4.48
C TYR A 116 3.46 3.62 3.72
N PHE A 117 3.29 4.92 3.61
CA PHE A 117 4.24 5.86 3.06
C PHE A 117 4.73 6.75 4.20
N CYS A 118 6.00 6.62 4.54
CA CYS A 118 6.67 7.47 5.51
C CYS A 118 7.61 8.43 4.77
N ALA A 119 7.42 9.73 4.92
CA ALA A 119 8.31 10.73 4.32
C ALA A 119 9.73 10.58 4.87
N ILE A 120 10.72 10.87 4.01
CA ILE A 120 12.16 10.78 4.33
C ILE A 120 12.69 12.13 4.80
#